data_AF-W2R690-F1
#
_entry.id   AF-W2R690-F1
#
_cell.length_a   1.000
_cell.length_b   1.000
_cell.length_c   1.000
_cell.angle_alpha   90.00
_cell.angle_beta   90.00
_cell.angle_gamma   90.00
#
_symmetry.space_group_name_H-M   'P 1'
#
loop_
_entity.id
_entity.type
_entity.pdbx_description
1 polymer ?
#
loop_
_entity_poly.entity_id
_entity_poly.type
_entity_poly.pdbx_seq_one_letter_code
_entity_poly.pdbx_strand_id
1 'polypeptide(L)'
;MKRSIVQDSETPAKPIDKKHRVSSEAAPLDQEAIDSFTRDGFVLLRDAFSSSTAEKCRDLIWTRLEQDGITKDPSTWVERHGIPELYTAEDNPVWSDVVTPRLKRAMHQICGKDRWENFGLGWWMITFPDQAEPPWGAAGKWHVDGASHRAG
;
A
#
# COMPACT_ATOMS: atom_id res chain seq x y z
N MET A 1 61.45 -53.44 -15.70
CA MET A 1 60.03 -53.67 -16.08
C MET A 1 59.20 -52.50 -15.58
N LYS A 2 58.16 -52.14 -16.34
CA LYS A 2 57.60 -50.78 -16.49
C LYS A 2 56.78 -50.30 -15.28
N ARG A 3 56.98 -49.02 -14.91
CA ARG A 3 56.08 -48.23 -14.04
C ARG A 3 54.73 -48.06 -14.74
N SER A 4 53.63 -48.22 -14.00
CA SER A 4 52.32 -47.72 -14.42
C SER A 4 51.73 -46.92 -13.28
N ILE A 5 51.68 -45.60 -13.51
CA ILE A 5 51.05 -44.58 -12.70
C ILE A 5 49.58 -44.59 -13.10
N VAL A 6 48.67 -44.83 -12.15
CA VAL A 6 47.24 -44.65 -12.37
C VAL A 6 46.96 -43.15 -12.31
N GLN A 7 46.51 -42.58 -13.43
CA GLN A 7 45.98 -41.23 -13.51
C GLN A 7 44.52 -41.26 -13.01
N ASP A 8 44.26 -40.69 -11.85
CA ASP A 8 42.91 -40.25 -11.50
C ASP A 8 42.59 -39.00 -12.33
N SER A 9 41.72 -39.18 -13.32
CA SER A 9 41.18 -38.09 -14.13
C SER A 9 40.07 -37.39 -13.35
N GLU A 10 40.45 -36.38 -12.57
CA GLU A 10 39.49 -35.45 -11.97
C GLU A 10 38.92 -34.55 -13.09
N THR A 11 37.62 -34.67 -13.34
CA THR A 11 36.92 -33.84 -14.32
C THR A 11 36.70 -32.46 -13.69
N PRO A 12 37.04 -31.32 -14.33
CA PRO A 12 36.78 -30.03 -13.73
C PRO A 12 35.26 -29.80 -13.74
N ALA A 13 34.67 -29.73 -12.55
CA ALA A 13 33.31 -29.25 -12.38
C ALA A 13 33.25 -27.80 -12.92
N LYS A 14 32.38 -27.57 -13.92
CA LYS A 14 32.09 -26.24 -14.44
C LYS A 14 31.65 -25.33 -13.28
N PRO A 15 32.08 -24.06 -13.24
CA PRO A 15 31.56 -23.12 -12.26
C PRO A 15 30.05 -23.01 -12.46
N ILE A 16 29.28 -23.39 -11.45
CA ILE A 16 27.86 -23.05 -11.38
C ILE A 16 27.83 -21.55 -11.16
N ASP A 17 27.61 -20.80 -12.24
CA ASP A 17 27.17 -19.42 -12.16
C ASP A 17 25.87 -19.39 -11.37
N LYS A 18 25.98 -19.25 -10.05
CA LYS A 18 24.90 -18.74 -9.22
C LYS A 18 24.73 -17.28 -9.60
N LYS A 19 24.21 -17.02 -10.80
CA LYS A 19 23.49 -15.78 -11.07
C LYS A 19 22.45 -15.73 -9.97
N HIS A 20 22.72 -14.88 -8.99
CA HIS A 20 21.74 -14.34 -8.10
C HIS A 20 20.62 -13.88 -9.03
N ARG A 21 19.60 -14.71 -9.16
CA ARG A 21 18.35 -14.31 -9.79
C ARG A 21 17.80 -13.33 -8.77
N VAL A 22 18.28 -12.09 -8.85
CA VAL A 22 17.65 -10.95 -8.20
C VAL A 22 16.22 -11.11 -8.62
N SER A 23 15.39 -11.53 -7.67
CA SER A 23 13.97 -11.65 -7.86
C SER A 23 13.54 -10.25 -8.24
N SER A 24 13.44 -9.97 -9.54
CA SER A 24 12.61 -8.88 -10.00
C SER A 24 11.23 -9.31 -9.56
N GLU A 25 10.83 -8.88 -8.35
CA GLU A 25 9.45 -9.00 -7.95
C GLU A 25 8.64 -8.45 -9.12
N ALA A 26 7.72 -9.27 -9.61
CA ALA A 26 6.84 -8.87 -10.70
C ALA A 26 6.25 -7.49 -10.37
N ALA A 27 6.17 -6.63 -11.38
CA ALA A 27 5.64 -5.28 -11.20
C ALA A 27 4.29 -5.35 -10.48
N PRO A 28 4.04 -4.51 -9.44
CA PRO A 28 2.83 -4.62 -8.63
C PRO A 28 1.52 -4.53 -9.41
N LEU A 29 1.51 -3.74 -10.49
CA LEU A 29 0.44 -3.62 -11.46
C LEU A 29 0.90 -4.23 -12.79
N ASP A 30 0.08 -5.06 -13.41
CA ASP A 30 0.30 -5.52 -14.78
C ASP A 30 -0.18 -4.47 -15.79
N GLN A 31 -0.01 -4.77 -17.09
CA GLN A 31 -0.38 -3.83 -18.15
C GLN A 31 -1.89 -3.59 -18.20
N GLU A 32 -2.71 -4.61 -17.95
CA GLU A 32 -4.17 -4.48 -17.95
C GLU A 32 -4.64 -3.53 -16.83
N ALA A 33 -4.05 -3.65 -15.64
CA ALA A 33 -4.30 -2.77 -14.52
C ALA A 33 -3.90 -1.30 -14.82
N ILE A 34 -2.80 -1.07 -15.53
CA ILE A 34 -2.36 0.26 -15.96
C ILE A 34 -3.31 0.84 -17.03
N ASP A 35 -3.73 0.03 -17.99
CA ASP A 35 -4.65 0.45 -19.04
C ASP A 35 -6.03 0.78 -18.45
N SER A 36 -6.51 0.00 -17.47
CA SER A 36 -7.73 0.29 -16.72
C SER A 36 -7.59 1.59 -15.91
N PHE A 37 -6.46 1.82 -15.23
CA PHE A 37 -6.24 3.09 -14.55
C PHE A 37 -6.34 4.30 -15.50
N THR A 38 -5.75 4.19 -16.69
CA THR A 38 -5.75 5.27 -17.68
C THR A 38 -7.14 5.53 -18.25
N ARG A 39 -7.92 4.47 -18.51
CA ARG A 39 -9.26 4.57 -19.08
C ARG A 39 -10.32 4.97 -18.05
N ASP A 40 -10.25 4.37 -16.87
CA ASP A 40 -11.32 4.39 -15.86
C ASP A 40 -11.01 5.35 -14.70
N GLY A 41 -9.74 5.81 -14.58
CA GLY A 41 -9.29 6.77 -13.57
C GLY A 41 -8.98 6.16 -12.19
N PHE A 42 -9.08 4.84 -12.03
CA PHE A 42 -8.76 4.14 -10.79
C PHE A 42 -8.27 2.72 -11.04
N VAL A 43 -7.56 2.13 -10.07
CA VAL A 43 -7.14 0.73 -10.10
C VAL A 43 -7.03 0.17 -8.68
N LEU A 44 -7.36 -1.10 -8.49
CA LEU A 44 -7.23 -1.80 -7.21
C LEU A 44 -5.86 -2.47 -7.08
N LEU A 45 -5.04 -1.97 -6.16
CA LEU A 45 -3.83 -2.68 -5.73
C LEU A 45 -4.16 -3.61 -4.55
N ARG A 46 -4.32 -4.90 -4.84
CA ARG A 46 -4.47 -5.91 -3.77
C ARG A 46 -3.17 -6.09 -3.00
N ASP A 47 -3.33 -6.37 -1.70
CA ASP A 47 -2.24 -6.64 -0.76
C ASP A 47 -1.16 -5.55 -0.76
N ALA A 48 -1.58 -4.29 -0.82
CA ALA A 48 -0.68 -3.14 -0.74
C ALA A 48 0.14 -3.14 0.57
N PHE A 49 -0.45 -3.67 1.65
CA PHE A 49 0.16 -3.92 2.96
C PHE A 49 -0.60 -5.07 3.65
N SER A 50 -0.08 -5.55 4.78
CA SER A 50 -0.65 -6.72 5.46
C SER A 50 -1.96 -6.43 6.19
N SER A 51 -2.84 -7.43 6.33
CA SER A 51 -4.05 -7.31 7.15
C SER A 51 -3.74 -6.96 8.60
N SER A 52 -2.64 -7.49 9.16
CA SER A 52 -2.21 -7.13 10.52
C SER A 52 -1.83 -5.65 10.65
N THR A 53 -1.22 -5.06 9.63
CA THR A 53 -0.96 -3.61 9.59
C THR A 53 -2.28 -2.83 9.54
N ALA A 54 -3.27 -3.29 8.76
CA ALA A 54 -4.60 -2.67 8.71
C ALA A 54 -5.29 -2.69 10.08
N GLU A 55 -5.20 -3.80 10.81
CA GLU A 55 -5.74 -3.93 12.17
C GLU A 55 -5.12 -2.92 13.13
N LYS A 56 -3.78 -2.79 13.11
CA LYS A 56 -3.07 -1.81 13.95
C LYS A 56 -3.43 -0.38 13.61
N CYS A 57 -3.54 -0.03 12.32
CA CYS A 57 -4.01 1.30 11.91
C CYS A 57 -5.43 1.57 12.42
N ARG A 58 -6.31 0.57 12.36
CA ARG A 58 -7.68 0.69 12.88
C ARG A 58 -7.71 0.94 14.38
N ASP A 59 -6.83 0.30 15.16
CA ASP A 59 -6.73 0.55 16.60
C ASP A 59 -6.21 1.96 16.93
N LEU A 60 -5.26 2.48 16.12
CA LEU A 60 -4.83 3.88 16.24
C LEU A 60 -5.96 4.86 15.92
N ILE A 61 -6.75 4.59 14.87
CA ILE A 61 -7.91 5.40 14.52
C ILE A 61 -8.95 5.37 15.64
N TRP A 62 -9.24 4.20 16.24
CA TRP A 62 -10.13 4.11 17.41
C TRP A 62 -9.63 4.94 18.59
N THR A 63 -8.33 4.87 18.89
CA THR A 63 -7.71 5.68 19.96
C THR A 63 -7.87 7.18 19.70
N ARG A 64 -7.77 7.61 18.44
CA ARG A 64 -8.03 9.00 18.05
C ARG A 64 -9.51 9.37 18.20
N LEU A 65 -10.43 8.51 17.78
CA LEU A 65 -11.87 8.73 17.87
C LEU A 65 -12.36 8.89 19.32
N GLU A 66 -11.75 8.16 20.26
CA GLU A 66 -12.07 8.27 21.69
C GLU A 66 -11.86 9.70 22.22
N GLN A 67 -10.90 10.44 21.65
CA GLN A 67 -10.65 11.85 22.00
C GLN A 67 -11.81 12.77 21.58
N ASP A 68 -12.59 12.36 20.58
CA ASP A 68 -13.80 13.05 20.14
C ASP A 68 -15.07 12.49 20.82
N GLY A 69 -14.92 11.59 21.79
CA GLY A 69 -16.03 10.96 22.52
C GLY A 69 -16.71 9.81 21.76
N ILE A 70 -16.15 9.37 20.63
CA ILE A 70 -16.67 8.26 19.84
C ILE A 70 -15.88 7.00 20.19
N THR A 71 -16.58 5.97 20.66
CA THR A 71 -15.97 4.74 21.16
C THR A 71 -16.46 3.52 20.39
N LYS A 72 -15.97 2.33 20.77
CA LYS A 72 -16.49 1.07 20.23
C LYS A 72 -17.93 0.75 20.68
N ASP A 73 -18.50 1.51 21.62
CA ASP A 73 -19.92 1.43 21.97
C ASP A 73 -20.78 2.08 20.87
N PRO A 74 -21.69 1.32 20.21
CA PRO A 74 -22.57 1.85 19.18
C PRO A 74 -23.44 3.03 19.61
N SER A 75 -23.71 3.21 20.90
CA SER A 75 -24.50 4.37 21.37
C SER A 75 -23.78 5.71 21.20
N THR A 76 -22.47 5.68 20.94
CA THR A 76 -21.64 6.88 20.72
C THR A 76 -21.47 7.21 19.24
N TRP A 77 -21.94 6.34 18.34
CA TRP A 77 -21.73 6.50 16.92
C TRP A 77 -22.59 7.63 16.36
N VAL A 78 -22.05 8.25 15.31
CA VAL A 78 -22.69 9.33 14.56
C VAL A 78 -22.82 8.90 13.11
N GLU A 79 -23.67 9.57 12.33
CA GLU A 79 -23.85 9.29 10.89
C GLU A 79 -22.50 9.26 10.13
N ARG A 80 -21.63 10.22 10.42
CA ARG A 80 -20.29 10.34 9.83
C ARG A 80 -19.39 11.18 10.71
N HIS A 81 -18.09 10.87 10.70
CA HIS A 81 -17.07 11.63 11.43
C HIS A 81 -15.81 11.80 10.59
N GLY A 82 -15.23 13.01 10.61
CA GLY A 82 -14.00 13.33 9.87
C GLY A 82 -12.80 13.45 10.80
N ILE A 83 -11.67 12.88 10.39
CA ILE A 83 -10.35 13.02 11.04
C ILE A 83 -9.46 13.79 10.06
N PRO A 84 -9.36 15.13 10.18
CA PRO A 84 -8.63 16.00 9.24
C PRO A 84 -7.11 16.02 9.45
N GLU A 85 -6.57 15.05 10.18
CA GLU A 85 -5.13 14.89 10.44
C GLU A 85 -4.45 14.02 9.37
N LEU A 86 -3.14 14.26 9.20
CA LEU A 86 -2.23 13.41 8.44
C LEU A 86 -1.29 12.70 9.41
N TYR A 87 -1.05 11.42 9.16
CA TYR A 87 -0.20 10.57 9.98
C TYR A 87 1.01 10.04 9.22
N THR A 88 2.13 10.00 9.90
CA THR A 88 3.44 9.58 9.39
C THR A 88 4.14 8.68 10.42
N ALA A 89 5.36 8.25 10.10
CA ALA A 89 6.20 7.48 11.02
C ALA A 89 6.51 8.24 12.33
N GLU A 90 6.45 9.58 12.31
CA GLU A 90 6.71 10.44 13.46
C GLU A 90 5.57 10.35 14.49
N ASP A 91 4.35 10.16 14.03
CA ASP A 91 3.16 9.97 14.89
C ASP A 91 3.12 8.56 15.47
N ASN A 92 3.38 7.55 14.62
CA ASN A 92 3.48 6.15 15.03
C ASN A 92 4.21 5.31 13.96
N PRO A 93 5.15 4.41 14.32
CA PRO A 93 5.84 3.54 13.37
C PRO A 93 4.92 2.71 12.47
N VAL A 94 3.73 2.33 12.95
CA VAL A 94 2.74 1.56 12.18
C VAL A 94 2.36 2.25 10.86
N TRP A 95 2.31 3.59 10.82
CA TRP A 95 1.98 4.32 9.60
C TRP A 95 3.02 4.11 8.50
N SER A 96 4.28 3.86 8.86
CA SER A 96 5.33 3.52 7.88
C SER A 96 5.16 2.13 7.27
N ASP A 97 4.55 1.18 8.01
CA ASP A 97 4.29 -0.19 7.53
C ASP A 97 3.24 -0.23 6.41
N VAL A 98 2.40 0.80 6.29
CA VAL A 98 1.41 0.94 5.20
C VAL A 98 2.11 1.32 3.90
N VAL A 99 3.16 2.13 3.96
CA VAL A 99 3.88 2.66 2.78
C VAL A 99 4.94 1.67 2.29
N THR A 100 4.49 0.46 1.93
CA THR A 100 5.36 -0.66 1.55
C THR A 100 6.10 -0.42 0.23
N PRO A 101 7.21 -1.14 -0.04
CA PRO A 101 7.86 -1.13 -1.34
C PRO A 101 6.92 -1.48 -2.50
N ARG A 102 5.93 -2.36 -2.28
CA ARG A 102 4.91 -2.72 -3.28
C ARG A 102 4.04 -1.52 -3.63
N LEU A 103 3.52 -0.81 -2.62
CA LEU A 103 2.72 0.40 -2.84
C LEU A 103 3.55 1.49 -3.54
N LYS A 104 4.78 1.76 -3.08
CA LYS A 104 5.66 2.75 -3.71
C LYS A 104 5.96 2.43 -5.18
N ARG A 105 6.22 1.15 -5.50
CA ARG A 105 6.42 0.72 -6.89
C ARG A 105 5.17 0.88 -7.74
N ALA A 106 3.98 0.56 -7.22
CA ALA A 106 2.72 0.81 -7.92
C ALA A 106 2.53 2.31 -8.21
N MET A 107 2.80 3.18 -7.24
CA MET A 107 2.80 4.64 -7.42
C MET A 107 3.80 5.09 -8.50
N HIS A 108 5.02 4.53 -8.53
CA HIS A 108 5.97 4.80 -9.62
C HIS A 108 5.44 4.39 -11.00
N GLN A 109 4.68 3.29 -11.10
CA GLN A 109 4.12 2.84 -12.38
C GLN A 109 3.07 3.82 -12.91
N ILE A 110 2.20 4.36 -12.05
CA ILE A 110 1.11 5.26 -12.46
C ILE A 110 1.53 6.73 -12.52
N CYS A 111 2.27 7.20 -11.52
CA CYS A 111 2.68 8.61 -11.44
C CYS A 111 3.96 8.87 -12.22
N GLY A 112 4.78 7.85 -12.50
CA GLY A 112 6.16 8.00 -12.96
C GLY A 112 7.13 8.16 -11.79
N LYS A 113 8.36 7.69 -11.99
CA LYS A 113 9.42 7.82 -11.00
C LYS A 113 9.72 9.30 -10.72
N ASP A 114 9.92 9.65 -9.45
CA ASP A 114 10.27 11.00 -8.98
C ASP A 114 9.24 12.10 -9.29
N ARG A 115 8.01 11.72 -9.66
CA ARG A 115 6.88 12.65 -9.91
C ARG A 115 5.84 12.66 -8.78
N TRP A 116 6.18 12.08 -7.64
CA TRP A 116 5.33 12.05 -6.45
C TRP A 116 6.19 11.95 -5.19
N GLU A 117 5.63 12.38 -4.06
CA GLU A 117 6.26 12.34 -2.75
C GLU A 117 5.34 11.65 -1.73
N ASN A 118 5.90 11.21 -0.61
CA ASN A 118 5.11 10.68 0.49
C ASN A 118 4.63 11.85 1.37
N PHE A 119 3.33 12.09 1.40
CA PHE A 119 2.70 13.21 2.12
C PHE A 119 1.95 12.79 3.40
N GLY A 120 2.06 11.52 3.80
CA GLY A 120 1.36 10.96 4.96
C GLY A 120 0.00 10.33 4.64
N LEU A 121 -0.62 9.71 5.63
CA LEU A 121 -1.86 8.94 5.52
C LEU A 121 -2.91 9.60 6.40
N GLY A 122 -4.06 10.00 5.84
CA GLY A 122 -4.97 10.81 6.62
C GLY A 122 -6.23 11.24 5.89
N TRP A 123 -6.87 12.28 6.44
CA TRP A 123 -8.14 12.81 5.94
C TRP A 123 -9.23 11.73 5.90
N TRP A 124 -9.37 11.02 7.02
CA TRP A 124 -10.27 9.88 7.11
C TRP A 124 -11.71 10.34 7.26
N MET A 125 -12.58 9.77 6.43
CA MET A 125 -14.02 9.81 6.63
C MET A 125 -14.47 8.48 7.23
N ILE A 126 -14.90 8.53 8.49
CA ILE A 126 -15.40 7.36 9.22
C ILE A 126 -16.91 7.32 9.11
N THR A 127 -17.42 6.14 8.75
CA THR A 127 -18.85 5.81 8.75
C THR A 127 -19.05 4.59 9.64
N PHE A 128 -20.22 4.51 10.26
CA PHE A 128 -20.55 3.45 11.20
C PHE A 128 -21.74 2.63 10.69
N PRO A 129 -21.76 1.31 10.94
CA PRO A 129 -22.93 0.48 10.63
C PRO A 129 -24.21 1.05 11.23
N ASP A 130 -25.32 0.91 10.50
CA ASP A 130 -26.67 1.30 10.96
C ASP A 130 -26.83 2.79 11.33
N GLN A 131 -25.86 3.65 10.98
CA GLN A 131 -25.95 5.10 11.19
C GLN A 131 -26.35 5.88 9.94
N ALA A 132 -26.44 5.22 8.78
CA ALA A 132 -27.01 5.78 7.56
C ALA A 132 -28.18 4.93 7.07
N GLU A 133 -29.18 5.55 6.49
CA GLU A 133 -30.32 4.83 5.93
C GLU A 133 -30.00 4.32 4.51
N PRO A 134 -30.45 3.11 4.13
CA PRO A 134 -30.36 2.65 2.76
C PRO A 134 -31.07 3.60 1.76
N PRO A 135 -30.58 3.70 0.51
CA PRO A 135 -29.43 3.00 -0.03
C PRO A 135 -28.10 3.59 0.49
N TRP A 136 -27.21 2.70 0.92
CA TRP A 136 -25.84 3.06 1.30
C TRP A 136 -25.14 3.69 0.09
N GLY A 137 -24.90 4.99 0.15
CA GLY A 137 -24.20 5.76 -0.88
C GLY A 137 -22.80 6.17 -0.43
N ALA A 138 -21.96 6.57 -1.38
CA ALA A 138 -20.69 7.23 -1.03
C ALA A 138 -20.99 8.44 -0.13
N ALA A 139 -20.33 8.52 1.02
CA ALA A 139 -20.49 9.63 1.96
C ALA A 139 -19.97 10.92 1.30
N GLY A 140 -20.85 11.77 0.78
CA GLY A 140 -20.47 13.06 0.19
C GLY A 140 -21.26 13.45 -1.06
N LYS A 141 -20.87 14.58 -1.66
CA LYS A 141 -21.35 15.03 -2.97
C LYS A 141 -20.31 14.65 -4.02
N TRP A 142 -20.73 14.44 -5.27
CA TRP A 142 -19.80 14.32 -6.40
C TRP A 142 -18.90 15.55 -6.46
N HIS A 143 -17.59 15.32 -6.49
CA HIS A 143 -16.56 16.35 -6.60
C HIS A 143 -15.34 15.78 -7.31
N VAL A 144 -14.48 16.68 -7.77
CA VAL A 144 -13.13 16.35 -8.25
C VAL A 144 -12.16 17.01 -7.28
N ASP A 145 -11.25 16.22 -6.73
CA ASP A 145 -10.19 16.72 -5.86
C ASP A 145 -9.14 17.51 -6.67
N GLY A 146 -8.43 18.44 -6.02
CA GLY A 146 -7.31 19.16 -6.65
C GLY A 146 -7.59 20.62 -7.00
N ALA A 147 -8.33 21.34 -6.14
CA ALA A 147 -8.66 22.77 -6.28
C ALA A 147 -7.45 23.73 -6.46
N SER A 148 -6.21 23.22 -6.45
CA SER A 148 -4.97 24.00 -6.54
C SER A 148 -4.13 23.71 -7.79
N HIS A 149 -4.56 22.85 -8.73
CA HIS A 149 -3.75 22.62 -9.94
C HIS A 149 -3.76 23.86 -10.84
N ARG A 150 -2.74 24.71 -10.71
CA ARG A 150 -2.40 25.72 -11.71
C ARG A 150 -1.60 25.00 -12.79
N ALA A 151 -2.17 24.88 -13.98
CA ALA A 151 -1.41 24.51 -15.16
C ALA A 151 -0.29 25.55 -15.33
N GLY A 152 0.97 25.08 -15.28
CA GLY A 152 2.15 25.84 -15.69
C GLY A 152 2.50 25.55 -17.14
#